data_AF-A0A9E6ESJ7-F1
#
_entry.id   AF-A0A9E6ESJ7-F1
#
_cell.length_a   1.000
_cell.length_b   1.000
_cell.length_c   1.000
_cell.angle_alpha   90.00
_cell.angle_beta   90.00
_cell.angle_gamma   90.00
#
_symmetry.space_group_name_H-M   'P 1'
#
loop_
_entity.id
_entity.type
_entity.pdbx_description
1 polymer ?
#
loop_
_entity_poly.entity_id
_entity_poly.type
_entity_poly.pdbx_seq_one_letter_code
_entity_poly.pdbx_strand_id
1 'polypeptide(L)'
;MNSLPEWLTCEEDSRKLAGMLDSSSSFSLEALAAESRAVTLRRFGRTMTLYAPLYLSNFCSSGCAYCGFASDRKTSRRRLEPEEIEKELIAMKKLGISDVLLLTGERTASAGFDYLQACVKIAASHMQRVAVEAFPMSIEEYRELALCGCTGITIYQETYNRENYEKLHRWGPKKDFFDRLETPARALEAGIKTVGLGVLLGLSEPVEDALRLYRHVRHLSRTYWRAGITVSFPRMRP
;
A
#
# COMPACT_ATOMS: atom_id res chain seq x y z
N MET A 1 -2.24 -22.73 -14.30
CA MET A 1 -1.47 -21.74 -13.53
C MET A 1 -1.48 -20.45 -14.32
N ASN A 2 -2.06 -19.37 -13.79
CA ASN A 2 -2.00 -18.09 -14.47
C ASN A 2 -0.52 -17.66 -14.58
N SER A 3 -0.07 -17.37 -15.79
CA SER A 3 1.23 -16.74 -16.04
C SER A 3 1.21 -15.33 -15.48
N LEU A 4 2.39 -14.78 -15.20
CA LEU A 4 2.48 -13.35 -14.89
C LEU A 4 2.10 -12.55 -16.15
N PRO A 5 1.42 -11.40 -15.99
CA PRO A 5 1.04 -10.58 -17.14
C PRO A 5 2.29 -9.99 -17.81
N GLU A 6 2.21 -9.81 -19.13
CA GLU A 6 3.34 -9.34 -19.95
C GLU A 6 3.90 -7.99 -19.49
N TRP A 7 3.03 -7.07 -19.05
CA TRP A 7 3.47 -5.76 -18.55
C TRP A 7 4.32 -5.85 -17.27
N LEU A 8 4.26 -6.97 -16.53
CA LEU A 8 5.05 -7.19 -15.32
C LEU A 8 6.37 -7.92 -15.64
N THR A 9 6.41 -8.73 -16.69
CA THR A 9 7.58 -9.53 -17.08
C THR A 9 8.44 -8.87 -18.15
N CYS A 10 7.86 -8.01 -19.00
CA CYS A 10 8.60 -7.29 -20.03
C CYS A 10 9.61 -6.32 -19.41
N GLU A 11 10.89 -6.51 -19.75
CA GLU A 11 11.98 -5.77 -19.12
C GLU A 11 12.28 -4.43 -19.77
N GLU A 12 11.74 -4.19 -20.95
CA GLU A 12 12.10 -3.06 -21.82
C GLU A 12 11.98 -1.71 -21.10
N ASP A 13 10.85 -1.47 -20.42
CA ASP A 13 10.60 -0.24 -19.68
C ASP A 13 11.52 -0.08 -18.44
N SER A 14 12.05 -1.17 -17.91
CA SER A 14 12.84 -1.21 -16.67
C SER A 14 14.35 -1.34 -16.88
N ARG A 15 14.82 -1.50 -18.13
CA ARG A 15 16.24 -1.77 -18.46
C ARG A 15 17.19 -0.71 -17.90
N LYS A 16 16.83 0.57 -17.99
CA LYS A 16 17.63 1.67 -17.44
C LYS A 16 17.71 1.58 -15.91
N LEU A 17 16.60 1.28 -15.25
CA LEU A 17 16.55 1.12 -13.80
C LEU A 17 17.37 -0.10 -13.36
N ALA A 18 17.29 -1.21 -14.09
CA ALA A 18 18.09 -2.40 -13.82
C ALA A 18 19.60 -2.07 -13.84
N GLY A 19 20.08 -1.34 -14.84
CA GLY A 19 21.47 -0.90 -14.89
C GLY A 19 21.87 0.06 -13.75
N MET A 20 20.94 0.82 -13.18
CA MET A 20 21.18 1.69 -12.01
C MET A 20 21.23 0.91 -10.69
N LEU A 21 20.50 -0.20 -10.59
CA LEU A 21 20.40 -1.02 -9.39
C LEU A 21 21.43 -2.15 -9.35
N ASP A 22 22.11 -2.42 -10.46
CA ASP A 22 23.13 -3.46 -10.55
C ASP A 22 24.34 -3.17 -9.63
N SER A 23 24.80 -4.17 -8.88
CA SER A 23 25.94 -4.02 -7.97
C SER A 23 27.28 -3.73 -8.66
N SER A 24 27.40 -4.11 -9.94
CA SER A 24 28.55 -3.84 -10.82
C SER A 24 28.39 -2.57 -11.65
N SER A 25 27.34 -1.79 -11.39
CA SER A 25 27.05 -0.58 -12.11
C SER A 25 28.18 0.44 -12.04
N SER A 26 28.47 1.08 -13.18
CA SER A 26 29.39 2.23 -13.24
C SER A 26 28.73 3.55 -12.83
N PHE A 27 27.43 3.54 -12.51
CA PHE A 27 26.73 4.72 -12.00
C PHE A 27 27.23 5.07 -10.58
N SER A 28 27.65 6.31 -10.35
CA SER A 28 27.92 6.81 -9.01
C SER A 28 26.60 7.01 -8.25
N LEU A 29 26.52 6.48 -7.02
CA LEU A 29 25.37 6.65 -6.14
C LEU A 29 25.13 8.13 -5.80
N GLU A 30 26.20 8.90 -5.61
CA GLU A 30 26.13 10.34 -5.35
C GLU A 30 25.55 11.09 -6.55
N ALA A 31 25.95 10.71 -7.76
CA ALA A 31 25.40 11.28 -8.99
C ALA A 31 23.89 10.96 -9.15
N LEU A 32 23.50 9.70 -8.92
CA LEU A 32 22.09 9.28 -8.94
C LEU A 32 21.27 9.99 -7.87
N ALA A 33 21.82 10.17 -6.66
CA ALA A 33 21.16 10.90 -5.58
C ALA A 33 20.99 12.39 -5.92
N ALA A 34 22.00 13.01 -6.53
CA ALA A 34 21.93 14.40 -6.98
C ALA A 34 20.88 14.58 -8.08
N GLU A 35 20.80 13.68 -9.06
CA GLU A 35 19.78 13.69 -10.11
C GLU A 35 18.38 13.52 -9.53
N SER A 36 18.19 12.50 -8.67
CA SER A 36 16.92 12.25 -7.98
C SER A 36 16.44 13.46 -7.18
N ARG A 37 17.36 14.12 -6.45
CA ARG A 37 17.07 15.36 -5.72
C ARG A 37 16.67 16.50 -6.66
N ALA A 38 17.38 16.68 -7.77
CA ALA A 38 17.08 17.75 -8.73
C ALA A 38 15.69 17.55 -9.38
N VAL A 39 15.33 16.31 -9.73
CA VAL A 39 14.00 15.97 -10.25
C VAL A 39 12.93 16.21 -9.19
N THR A 40 13.17 15.78 -7.95
CA THR A 40 12.24 15.97 -6.82
C THR A 40 11.97 17.45 -6.57
N LEU A 41 13.01 18.28 -6.48
CA LEU A 41 12.87 19.73 -6.28
C LEU A 41 12.11 20.40 -7.43
N ARG A 42 12.33 19.96 -8.67
CA ARG A 42 11.62 20.50 -9.85
C ARG A 42 10.14 20.16 -9.86
N ARG A 43 9.76 18.96 -9.37
CA ARG A 43 8.39 18.46 -9.41
C ARG A 43 7.58 18.82 -8.17
N PHE A 44 8.20 18.82 -6.99
CA PHE A 44 7.52 18.92 -5.69
C PHE A 44 8.02 20.11 -4.86
N GLY A 45 9.06 20.82 -5.29
CA GLY A 45 9.69 21.85 -4.48
C GLY A 45 10.32 21.24 -3.23
N ARG A 46 10.23 21.97 -2.11
CA ARG A 46 10.78 21.57 -0.81
C ARG A 46 9.69 21.10 0.18
N THR A 47 8.48 20.89 -0.32
CA THR A 47 7.33 20.54 0.51
C THR A 47 7.37 19.08 0.89
N MET A 48 7.13 18.80 2.17
CA MET A 48 6.95 17.45 2.69
C MET A 48 5.53 17.33 3.24
N THR A 49 4.74 16.42 2.68
CA THR A 49 3.42 16.08 3.23
C THR A 49 3.60 15.17 4.44
N LEU A 50 2.96 15.52 5.56
CA LEU A 50 2.93 14.70 6.77
C LEU A 50 1.57 14.02 6.87
N TYR A 51 1.59 12.73 7.18
CA TYR A 51 0.40 11.96 7.53
C TYR A 51 0.73 11.06 8.72
N ALA A 52 -0.31 10.58 9.42
CA ALA A 52 -0.14 9.60 10.49
C ALA A 52 -0.94 8.32 10.21
N PRO A 53 -0.36 7.14 10.50
CA PRO A 53 -1.11 5.90 10.53
C PRO A 53 -2.01 5.83 11.77
N LEU A 54 -3.27 5.43 11.59
CA LEU A 54 -4.18 5.04 12.66
C LEU A 54 -4.56 3.57 12.51
N TYR A 55 -4.04 2.73 13.40
CA TYR A 55 -4.40 1.31 13.45
C TYR A 55 -5.79 1.15 14.08
N LEU A 56 -6.79 0.86 13.24
CA LEU A 56 -8.18 0.67 13.64
C LEU A 56 -8.40 -0.66 14.35
N SER A 57 -7.75 -1.72 13.89
CA SER A 57 -7.98 -3.08 14.37
C SER A 57 -6.78 -3.98 14.13
N ASN A 58 -6.51 -4.88 15.07
CA ASN A 58 -5.53 -5.95 14.92
C ASN A 58 -6.16 -7.34 14.68
N PHE A 59 -7.47 -7.41 14.44
CA PHE A 59 -8.12 -8.63 13.96
C PHE A 59 -7.65 -8.93 12.52
N CYS A 60 -7.37 -10.21 12.24
CA CYS A 60 -6.88 -10.65 10.94
C CYS A 60 -7.18 -12.15 10.77
N SER A 61 -7.68 -12.56 9.61
CA SER A 61 -7.92 -13.96 9.26
C SER A 61 -6.76 -14.63 8.49
N SER A 62 -5.74 -13.85 8.08
CA SER A 62 -4.60 -14.31 7.30
C SER A 62 -3.38 -14.71 8.14
N GLY A 63 -2.52 -15.55 7.55
CA GLY A 63 -1.37 -16.18 8.21
C GLY A 63 0.00 -15.72 7.75
N CYS A 64 0.24 -14.42 7.56
CA CYS A 64 1.54 -13.93 7.06
C CYS A 64 2.68 -14.27 8.04
N ALA A 65 3.75 -14.90 7.57
CA ALA A 65 4.87 -15.35 8.41
C ALA A 65 5.56 -14.18 9.14
N TYR A 66 5.63 -13.03 8.49
CA TYR A 66 6.33 -11.82 8.94
C TYR A 66 5.45 -10.85 9.76
N CYS A 67 4.15 -11.13 9.93
CA CYS A 67 3.21 -10.15 10.50
C CYS A 67 2.84 -10.47 11.95
N GLY A 68 2.91 -9.47 12.83
CA GLY A 68 2.45 -9.57 14.22
C GLY A 68 0.93 -9.77 14.37
N PHE A 69 0.15 -9.40 13.35
CA PHE A 69 -1.31 -9.60 13.36
C PHE A 69 -1.75 -10.96 12.82
N ALA A 70 -0.84 -11.81 12.33
CA ALA A 70 -1.21 -13.12 11.77
C ALA A 70 -2.12 -13.90 12.74
N SER A 71 -3.12 -14.61 12.21
CA SER A 71 -4.22 -15.14 13.01
C SER A 71 -3.80 -16.21 14.02
N ASP A 72 -2.63 -16.84 13.82
CA ASP A 72 -2.03 -17.81 14.74
C ASP A 72 -1.22 -17.16 15.88
N ARG A 73 -1.05 -15.83 15.87
CA ARG A 73 -0.36 -15.09 16.93
C ARG A 73 -1.27 -14.99 18.16
N LYS A 74 -0.74 -15.41 19.30
CA LYS A 74 -1.38 -15.26 20.62
C LYS A 74 -1.17 -13.83 21.12
N THR A 75 -2.06 -12.93 20.71
CA THR A 75 -2.11 -11.54 21.17
C THR A 75 -3.55 -11.16 21.48
N SER A 76 -3.74 -10.20 22.39
CA SER A 76 -5.05 -9.61 22.62
C SER A 76 -5.56 -8.96 21.33
N ARG A 77 -6.80 -9.28 20.95
CA ARG A 77 -7.44 -8.76 19.74
C ARG A 77 -8.40 -7.64 20.10
N ARG A 78 -8.28 -6.52 19.39
CA ARG A 78 -9.02 -5.29 19.63
C ARG A 78 -9.28 -4.55 18.33
N ARG A 79 -10.40 -3.85 18.29
CA ARG A 79 -10.70 -2.78 17.35
C ARG A 79 -11.02 -1.50 18.13
N LEU A 80 -10.84 -0.35 17.51
CA LEU A 80 -11.28 0.93 18.06
C LEU A 80 -12.79 1.06 17.88
N GLU A 81 -13.49 1.49 18.93
CA GLU A 81 -14.89 1.92 18.83
C GLU A 81 -14.98 3.35 18.29
N PRO A 82 -16.13 3.77 17.73
CA PRO A 82 -16.29 5.08 17.07
C PRO A 82 -15.77 6.27 17.89
N GLU A 83 -16.06 6.30 19.18
CA GLU A 83 -15.65 7.39 20.08
C GLU A 83 -14.12 7.44 20.28
N GLU A 84 -13.47 6.28 20.24
CA GLU A 84 -12.02 6.19 20.33
C GLU A 84 -11.35 6.68 19.05
N ILE A 85 -11.92 6.33 17.88
CA ILE A 85 -11.44 6.81 16.58
C ILE A 85 -11.52 8.33 16.54
N GLU A 86 -12.66 8.92 16.91
CA GLU A 86 -12.82 10.38 16.93
C GLU A 86 -11.82 11.04 17.88
N LYS A 87 -11.60 10.47 19.06
CA LYS A 87 -10.61 10.96 20.03
C LYS A 87 -9.19 10.97 19.45
N GLU A 88 -8.77 9.89 18.79
CA GLU A 88 -7.45 9.80 18.15
C GLU A 88 -7.31 10.83 17.00
N LEU A 89 -8.33 10.98 16.16
CA LEU A 89 -8.32 11.95 15.06
C LEU A 89 -8.24 13.40 15.55
N ILE A 90 -8.96 13.73 16.63
CA ILE A 90 -8.87 15.05 17.28
C ILE A 90 -7.48 15.27 17.86
N ALA A 91 -6.86 14.26 18.47
CA ALA A 91 -5.49 14.36 18.99
C ALA A 91 -4.48 14.59 17.86
N MET A 92 -4.57 13.85 16.74
CA MET A 92 -3.74 14.05 15.56
C MET A 92 -3.86 15.47 14.99
N LYS A 93 -5.09 16.01 14.90
CA LYS A 93 -5.30 17.41 14.48
C LYS A 93 -4.60 18.43 15.37
N LYS A 94 -4.64 18.22 16.69
CA LYS A 94 -3.95 19.11 17.65
C LYS A 94 -2.43 19.10 17.46
N LEU A 95 -1.87 18.03 16.88
CA LEU A 95 -0.46 17.92 16.49
C LEU A 95 -0.16 18.52 15.10
N GLY A 96 -1.17 19.07 14.41
CA GLY A 96 -1.01 19.64 13.08
C GLY A 96 -1.05 18.60 11.94
N ILE A 97 -1.48 17.36 12.22
CA ILE A 97 -1.65 16.32 11.19
C ILE A 97 -3.06 16.42 10.61
N SER A 98 -3.14 16.62 9.30
CA SER A 98 -4.39 16.72 8.53
C SER A 98 -4.70 15.50 7.67
N ASP A 99 -3.72 14.62 7.50
CA ASP A 99 -3.78 13.46 6.60
C ASP A 99 -3.66 12.19 7.44
N VAL A 100 -4.58 11.25 7.25
CA VAL A 100 -4.59 9.97 7.98
C VAL A 100 -4.55 8.80 7.02
N LEU A 101 -3.76 7.80 7.38
CA LEU A 101 -3.80 6.47 6.79
C LEU A 101 -4.47 5.54 7.79
N LEU A 102 -5.67 5.04 7.48
CA LEU A 102 -6.39 4.08 8.32
C LEU A 102 -5.88 2.67 7.99
N LEU A 103 -5.46 1.92 9.02
CA LEU A 103 -4.93 0.56 8.85
C LEU A 103 -5.75 -0.46 9.63
N THR A 104 -5.99 -1.61 9.02
CA THR A 104 -6.58 -2.77 9.69
C THR A 104 -5.93 -4.05 9.18
N GLY A 105 -6.04 -5.14 9.95
CA GLY A 105 -5.72 -6.47 9.46
C GLY A 105 -6.71 -6.95 8.39
N GLU A 106 -6.59 -8.22 8.01
CA GLU A 106 -7.46 -8.87 7.02
C GLU A 106 -8.94 -8.91 7.48
N ARG A 107 -9.88 -9.01 6.53
CA ARG A 107 -11.31 -9.08 6.79
C ARG A 107 -11.66 -10.16 7.82
N THR A 108 -12.43 -9.76 8.82
CA THR A 108 -13.01 -10.63 9.87
C THR A 108 -14.43 -10.17 10.21
N ALA A 109 -15.19 -10.98 10.97
CA ALA A 109 -16.51 -10.57 11.47
C ALA A 109 -16.45 -9.31 12.36
N SER A 110 -15.33 -9.10 13.08
CA SER A 110 -15.15 -7.94 13.96
C SER A 110 -14.69 -6.67 13.22
N ALA A 111 -14.00 -6.82 12.08
CA ALA A 111 -13.40 -5.72 11.34
C ALA A 111 -13.55 -5.98 9.83
N GLY A 112 -14.81 -5.96 9.37
CA GLY A 112 -15.19 -6.13 7.98
C GLY A 112 -15.34 -4.81 7.22
N PHE A 113 -15.95 -4.87 6.04
CA PHE A 113 -16.19 -3.70 5.20
C PHE A 113 -17.04 -2.63 5.89
N ASP A 114 -18.18 -3.00 6.48
CA ASP A 114 -19.09 -2.06 7.14
C ASP A 114 -18.40 -1.28 8.26
N TYR A 115 -17.55 -1.95 9.04
CA TYR A 115 -16.72 -1.30 10.06
C TYR A 115 -15.74 -0.30 9.43
N LEU A 116 -15.00 -0.72 8.40
CA LEU A 116 -14.04 0.14 7.70
C LEU A 116 -14.72 1.35 7.06
N GLN A 117 -15.88 1.17 6.43
CA GLN A 117 -16.69 2.24 5.84
C GLN A 117 -17.13 3.25 6.90
N ALA A 118 -17.61 2.78 8.06
CA ALA A 118 -17.95 3.64 9.18
C ALA A 118 -16.72 4.44 9.69
N CYS A 119 -15.56 3.78 9.80
CA CYS A 119 -14.31 4.44 10.18
C CYS A 119 -13.88 5.52 9.19
N VAL A 120 -13.99 5.26 7.89
CA VAL A 120 -13.68 6.24 6.82
C VAL A 120 -14.62 7.44 6.92
N LYS A 121 -15.91 7.21 7.13
CA LYS A 121 -16.89 8.29 7.27
C LYS A 121 -16.60 9.19 8.48
N ILE A 122 -16.21 8.60 9.62
CA ILE A 122 -15.73 9.36 10.78
C ILE A 122 -14.46 10.11 10.41
N ALA A 123 -13.45 9.44 9.86
CA ALA A 123 -12.20 10.09 9.48
C ALA A 123 -12.38 11.27 8.52
N ALA A 124 -13.31 11.18 7.57
CA ALA A 124 -13.57 12.21 6.57
C ALA A 124 -14.22 13.48 7.15
N SER A 125 -14.87 13.42 8.31
CA SER A 125 -15.38 14.63 9.00
C SER A 125 -14.27 15.42 9.71
N HIS A 126 -13.14 14.76 10.02
CA HIS A 126 -11.99 15.40 10.66
C HIS A 126 -10.89 15.69 9.63
N MET A 127 -10.41 14.71 8.89
CA MET A 127 -9.16 14.82 8.12
C MET A 127 -9.36 15.41 6.73
N GLN A 128 -8.36 16.13 6.23
CA GLN A 128 -8.36 16.66 4.86
C GLN A 128 -8.17 15.54 3.83
N ARG A 129 -7.33 14.55 4.17
CA ARG A 129 -7.07 13.38 3.32
C ARG A 129 -7.19 12.12 4.16
N VAL A 130 -8.08 11.24 3.73
CA VAL A 130 -8.26 9.90 4.30
C VAL A 130 -7.77 8.89 3.28
N ALA A 131 -6.80 8.08 3.65
CA ALA A 131 -6.37 6.92 2.89
C ALA A 131 -6.57 5.65 3.72
N VAL A 132 -6.65 4.50 3.06
CA VAL A 132 -6.86 3.20 3.70
C VAL A 132 -5.77 2.22 3.27
N GLU A 133 -5.15 1.54 4.22
CA GLU A 133 -4.29 0.37 4.01
C GLU A 133 -4.96 -0.85 4.67
N ALA A 134 -5.66 -1.65 3.86
CA ALA A 134 -6.48 -2.76 4.34
C ALA A 134 -6.47 -3.94 3.36
N PHE A 135 -7.40 -4.87 3.56
CA PHE A 135 -7.62 -6.01 2.68
C PHE A 135 -8.15 -5.61 1.28
N PRO A 136 -7.92 -6.45 0.26
CA PRO A 136 -8.60 -6.31 -1.04
C PRO A 136 -10.12 -6.27 -0.92
N MET A 137 -10.75 -5.38 -1.69
CA MET A 137 -12.19 -5.17 -1.73
C MET A 137 -12.71 -5.27 -3.17
N SER A 138 -14.02 -5.43 -3.33
CA SER A 138 -14.66 -5.36 -4.64
C SER A 138 -14.64 -3.93 -5.20
N ILE A 139 -14.93 -3.79 -6.50
CA ILE A 139 -15.07 -2.48 -7.15
C ILE A 139 -16.21 -1.68 -6.48
N GLU A 140 -17.31 -2.34 -6.14
CA GLU A 140 -18.47 -1.74 -5.48
C GLU A 140 -18.11 -1.21 -4.09
N GLU A 141 -17.41 -2.01 -3.29
CA GLU A 141 -16.92 -1.62 -1.97
C GLU A 141 -15.97 -0.42 -2.06
N TYR A 142 -15.02 -0.42 -3.01
CA TYR A 142 -14.13 0.72 -3.22
C TYR A 142 -14.88 1.97 -3.68
N ARG A 143 -15.91 1.82 -4.51
CA ARG A 143 -16.75 2.93 -4.97
C ARG A 143 -17.49 3.56 -3.80
N GLU A 144 -18.04 2.75 -2.90
CA GLU A 144 -18.66 3.22 -1.67
C GLU A 144 -17.67 3.92 -0.73
N LEU A 145 -16.45 3.41 -0.58
CA LEU A 145 -15.41 4.10 0.20
C LEU A 145 -15.06 5.47 -0.40
N ALA A 146 -14.94 5.55 -1.74
CA ALA A 146 -14.68 6.82 -2.42
C ALA A 146 -15.79 7.83 -2.14
N LEU A 147 -17.06 7.41 -2.20
CA LEU A 147 -18.22 8.25 -1.87
C LEU A 147 -18.24 8.68 -0.39
N CYS A 148 -17.71 7.86 0.51
CA CYS A 148 -17.58 8.17 1.94
C CYS A 148 -16.39 9.08 2.27
N GLY A 149 -15.61 9.52 1.28
CA GLY A 149 -14.49 10.45 1.47
C GLY A 149 -13.11 9.80 1.51
N CYS A 150 -12.99 8.50 1.19
CA CYS A 150 -11.70 7.87 0.99
C CYS A 150 -11.05 8.42 -0.29
N THR A 151 -9.84 8.96 -0.15
CA THR A 151 -9.09 9.59 -1.25
C THR A 151 -8.00 8.69 -1.82
N GLY A 152 -7.57 7.67 -1.08
CA GLY A 152 -6.53 6.76 -1.54
C GLY A 152 -6.54 5.39 -0.89
N ILE A 153 -6.08 4.39 -1.64
CA ILE A 153 -5.90 3.01 -1.17
C ILE A 153 -4.42 2.67 -1.24
N THR A 154 -3.85 2.19 -0.15
CA THR A 154 -2.49 1.66 -0.09
C THR A 154 -2.56 0.15 -0.01
N ILE A 155 -1.89 -0.54 -0.92
CA ILE A 155 -1.74 -1.98 -0.86
C ILE A 155 -0.35 -2.39 -1.35
N TYR A 156 0.39 -3.05 -0.47
CA TYR A 156 1.72 -3.55 -0.81
C TYR A 156 1.60 -4.94 -1.40
N GLN A 157 2.24 -5.18 -2.54
CA GLN A 157 2.37 -6.54 -3.06
C GLN A 157 3.21 -7.41 -2.11
N GLU A 158 3.95 -6.80 -1.18
CA GLU A 158 4.89 -7.41 -0.23
C GLU A 158 6.13 -7.95 -0.93
N THR A 159 5.93 -8.88 -1.87
CA THR A 159 6.94 -9.32 -2.83
C THR A 159 6.26 -9.76 -4.12
N TYR A 160 6.87 -9.43 -5.25
CA TYR A 160 6.46 -9.92 -6.56
C TYR A 160 7.04 -11.29 -6.88
N ASN A 161 7.94 -11.84 -6.05
CA ASN A 161 8.40 -13.23 -6.18
C ASN A 161 7.29 -14.19 -5.74
N ARG A 162 6.69 -14.91 -6.70
CA ARG A 162 5.54 -15.80 -6.46
C ARG A 162 5.84 -16.94 -5.50
N GLU A 163 7.02 -17.54 -5.59
CA GLU A 163 7.38 -18.66 -4.72
C GLU A 163 7.54 -18.22 -3.27
N ASN A 164 8.19 -17.08 -3.04
CA ASN A 164 8.32 -16.52 -1.71
C ASN A 164 6.98 -15.99 -1.21
N TYR A 165 6.17 -15.37 -2.06
CA TYR A 165 4.82 -14.94 -1.70
C TYR A 165 3.98 -16.12 -1.17
N GLU A 166 3.97 -17.24 -1.88
CA GLU A 166 3.25 -18.47 -1.51
C GLU A 166 3.72 -19.05 -0.16
N LYS A 167 5.04 -19.03 0.08
CA LYS A 167 5.66 -19.49 1.34
C LYS A 167 5.33 -18.56 2.51
N LEU A 168 5.35 -17.25 2.29
CA LEU A 168 5.20 -16.23 3.32
C LEU A 168 3.73 -16.00 3.71
N HIS A 169 2.79 -16.15 2.78
CA HIS A 169 1.34 -16.03 3.00
C HIS A 169 0.73 -17.43 3.20
N ARG A 170 0.92 -17.97 4.41
CA ARG A 170 0.66 -19.39 4.72
C ARG A 170 -0.81 -19.80 4.54
N TRP A 171 -1.77 -18.93 4.89
CA TRP A 171 -3.21 -19.12 4.70
C TRP A 171 -3.95 -17.78 4.67
N GLY A 172 -5.25 -17.86 4.34
CA GLY A 172 -6.18 -16.74 4.31
C GLY A 172 -6.25 -16.06 2.93
N PRO A 173 -7.17 -15.09 2.76
CA PRO A 173 -7.43 -14.43 1.48
C PRO A 173 -6.18 -13.82 0.84
N LYS A 174 -5.29 -13.24 1.67
CA LYS A 174 -4.05 -12.62 1.20
C LYS A 174 -3.11 -13.59 0.46
N LYS A 175 -3.30 -14.91 0.55
CA LYS A 175 -2.52 -15.89 -0.22
C LYS A 175 -2.73 -15.77 -1.74
N ASP A 176 -3.86 -15.21 -2.18
CA ASP A 176 -4.10 -14.97 -3.60
C ASP A 176 -3.19 -13.84 -4.13
N PHE A 177 -2.13 -14.24 -4.82
CA PHE A 177 -1.15 -13.35 -5.42
C PHE A 177 -1.77 -12.42 -6.47
N PHE A 178 -2.64 -12.94 -7.33
CA PHE A 178 -3.19 -12.19 -8.45
C PHE A 178 -4.28 -11.23 -7.99
N ASP A 179 -5.14 -11.66 -7.06
CA ASP A 179 -6.12 -10.76 -6.44
C ASP A 179 -5.43 -9.55 -5.80
N ARG A 180 -4.31 -9.78 -5.08
CA ARG A 180 -3.52 -8.68 -4.50
C ARG A 180 -2.86 -7.81 -5.56
N LEU A 181 -2.32 -8.40 -6.62
CA LEU A 181 -1.68 -7.69 -7.73
C LEU A 181 -2.66 -6.76 -8.46
N GLU A 182 -3.90 -7.20 -8.67
CA GLU A 182 -4.92 -6.46 -9.43
C GLU A 182 -5.66 -5.42 -8.58
N THR A 183 -5.51 -5.48 -7.26
CA THR A 183 -6.24 -4.60 -6.33
C THR A 183 -6.05 -3.10 -6.57
N PRO A 184 -4.84 -2.56 -6.85
CA PRO A 184 -4.68 -1.16 -7.19
C PRO A 184 -5.51 -0.74 -8.41
N ALA A 185 -5.56 -1.57 -9.45
CA ALA A 185 -6.35 -1.29 -10.65
C ALA A 185 -7.85 -1.27 -10.33
N ARG A 186 -8.34 -2.25 -9.55
CA ARG A 186 -9.75 -2.28 -9.08
C ARG A 186 -10.13 -1.02 -8.30
N ALA A 187 -9.26 -0.56 -7.40
CA ALA A 187 -9.51 0.65 -6.62
C ALA A 187 -9.60 1.90 -7.52
N LEU A 188 -8.70 2.04 -8.50
CA LEU A 188 -8.72 3.15 -9.46
C LEU A 188 -9.96 3.10 -10.36
N GLU A 189 -10.33 1.93 -10.85
CA GLU A 189 -11.56 1.72 -11.63
C GLU A 189 -12.83 2.11 -10.85
N ALA A 190 -12.83 1.85 -9.54
CA ALA A 190 -13.92 2.22 -8.64
C ALA A 190 -14.02 3.73 -8.35
N GLY A 191 -13.05 4.54 -8.78
CA GLY A 191 -13.03 5.99 -8.61
C GLY A 191 -12.18 6.49 -7.44
N ILE A 192 -11.37 5.64 -6.80
CA ILE A 192 -10.33 6.09 -5.86
C ILE A 192 -9.30 6.94 -6.63
N LYS A 193 -8.89 8.06 -6.05
CA LYS A 193 -8.03 9.04 -6.73
C LYS A 193 -6.55 8.70 -6.68
N THR A 194 -6.09 8.02 -5.62
CA THR A 194 -4.68 7.72 -5.39
C THR A 194 -4.50 6.26 -4.98
N VAL A 195 -3.49 5.58 -5.53
CA VAL A 195 -3.05 4.27 -5.02
C VAL A 195 -1.61 4.30 -4.53
N GLY A 196 -1.37 3.65 -3.41
CA GLY A 196 -0.04 3.40 -2.86
C GLY A 196 0.38 1.97 -3.09
N LEU A 197 1.50 1.78 -3.80
CA LEU A 197 2.11 0.48 -4.01
C LEU A 197 3.36 0.35 -3.16
N GLY A 198 3.80 -0.88 -2.92
CA GLY A 198 5.03 -1.10 -2.18
C GLY A 198 5.45 -2.56 -2.14
N VAL A 199 6.70 -2.75 -1.74
CA VAL A 199 7.34 -4.04 -1.48
C VAL A 199 7.97 -4.00 -0.10
N LEU A 200 7.83 -5.07 0.66
CA LEU A 200 8.45 -5.22 1.97
C LEU A 200 9.87 -5.75 1.77
N LEU A 201 10.82 -4.82 1.72
CA LEU A 201 12.23 -5.12 1.50
C LEU A 201 12.76 -6.05 2.60
N GLY A 202 13.37 -7.15 2.18
CA GLY A 202 13.84 -8.24 3.04
C GLY A 202 13.01 -9.54 2.95
N LEU A 203 11.86 -9.53 2.27
CA LEU A 203 11.09 -10.75 2.00
C LEU A 203 11.62 -11.56 0.81
N SER A 204 12.31 -10.91 -0.13
CA SER A 204 12.82 -11.50 -1.38
C SER A 204 14.00 -10.66 -1.89
N GLU A 205 14.54 -11.04 -3.05
CA GLU A 205 15.62 -10.29 -3.70
C GLU A 205 15.13 -8.86 -4.02
N PRO A 206 15.77 -7.81 -3.43
CA PRO A 206 15.24 -6.45 -3.47
C PRO A 206 15.27 -5.79 -4.86
N VAL A 207 16.23 -6.13 -5.72
CA VAL A 207 16.32 -5.53 -7.07
C VAL A 207 15.17 -6.03 -7.95
N GLU A 208 14.89 -7.33 -7.95
CA GLU A 208 13.79 -7.95 -8.69
C GLU A 208 12.44 -7.38 -8.24
N ASP A 209 12.22 -7.26 -6.92
CA ASP A 209 11.00 -6.66 -6.38
C ASP A 209 10.87 -5.18 -6.77
N ALA A 210 11.95 -4.41 -6.76
CA ALA A 210 11.95 -3.01 -7.19
C ALA A 210 11.65 -2.87 -8.69
N LEU A 211 12.21 -3.74 -9.54
CA LEU A 211 11.97 -3.72 -10.98
C LEU A 211 10.51 -4.07 -11.30
N ARG A 212 9.94 -5.09 -10.65
CA ARG A 212 8.53 -5.47 -10.83
C ARG A 212 7.58 -4.41 -10.28
N LEU A 213 7.90 -3.80 -9.14
CA LEU A 213 7.15 -2.66 -8.61
C LEU A 213 7.15 -1.49 -9.59
N TYR A 214 8.32 -1.15 -10.16
CA TYR A 214 8.43 -0.10 -11.16
C TYR A 214 7.57 -0.39 -12.40
N ARG A 215 7.61 -1.63 -12.90
CA ARG A 215 6.76 -2.06 -14.03
C ARG A 215 5.26 -1.94 -13.71
N HIS A 216 4.86 -2.33 -12.50
CA HIS A 216 3.47 -2.19 -12.05
C HIS A 216 3.04 -0.72 -11.96
N VAL A 217 3.87 0.14 -11.38
CA VAL A 217 3.64 1.60 -11.36
C VAL A 217 3.52 2.16 -12.78
N ARG A 218 4.38 1.73 -13.71
CA ARG A 218 4.34 2.14 -15.12
C ARG A 218 3.05 1.71 -15.82
N HIS A 219 2.63 0.47 -15.60
CA HIS A 219 1.37 -0.06 -16.13
C HIS A 219 0.19 0.80 -15.66
N LEU A 220 0.05 1.00 -14.35
CA LEU A 220 -1.04 1.80 -13.78
C LEU A 220 -0.98 3.27 -14.24
N SER A 221 0.22 3.86 -14.36
CA SER A 221 0.38 5.24 -14.83
C SER A 221 -0.09 5.43 -16.28
N ARG A 222 0.06 4.42 -17.13
CA ARG A 222 -0.40 4.45 -18.52
C ARG A 222 -1.91 4.23 -18.61
N THR A 223 -2.42 3.25 -17.87
CA THR A 223 -3.85 2.87 -17.89
C THR A 223 -4.72 3.93 -17.21
N TYR A 224 -4.28 4.45 -16.06
CA TYR A 224 -5.02 5.40 -15.22
C TYR A 224 -4.26 6.72 -15.10
N TRP A 225 -4.05 7.40 -16.23
CA TRP A 225 -3.22 8.61 -16.33
C TRP A 225 -3.64 9.80 -15.44
N ARG A 226 -4.86 9.79 -14.88
CA ARG A 226 -5.37 10.80 -13.94
C ARG A 226 -5.14 10.45 -12.47
N ALA A 227 -4.66 9.24 -12.18
CA ALA A 227 -4.47 8.75 -10.83
C ALA A 227 -3.20 9.32 -10.19
N GLY A 228 -3.27 9.56 -8.87
CA GLY A 228 -2.08 9.69 -8.04
C GLY A 228 -1.48 8.32 -7.78
N ILE A 229 -0.16 8.19 -7.90
CA ILE A 229 0.54 6.95 -7.53
C ILE A 229 1.63 7.28 -6.51
N THR A 230 1.65 6.54 -5.42
CA THR A 230 2.68 6.61 -4.38
C THR A 230 3.40 5.28 -4.25
N VAL A 231 4.66 5.31 -3.82
CA VAL A 231 5.50 4.13 -3.70
C VAL A 231 6.15 4.10 -2.32
N SER A 232 5.96 2.99 -1.61
CA SER A 232 6.51 2.76 -0.27
C SER A 232 7.58 1.67 -0.30
N PHE A 233 8.62 1.86 0.51
CA PHE A 233 9.73 0.92 0.68
C PHE A 233 9.88 0.50 2.15
N PRO A 234 8.84 -0.08 2.77
CA PRO A 234 8.98 -0.60 4.13
C PRO A 234 10.07 -1.68 4.15
N ARG A 235 10.83 -1.74 5.25
CA ARG A 235 11.85 -2.74 5.48
C ARG A 235 11.42 -3.65 6.62
N MET A 236 11.72 -4.94 6.51
CA MET A 236 11.55 -5.89 7.60
C MET A 236 12.19 -5.34 8.89
N ARG A 237 11.44 -5.41 9.99
CA ARG A 237 11.90 -5.05 11.34
C ARG A 237 11.76 -6.27 12.25
N PRO A 238 12.69 -6.46 13.21
CA PRO A 238 12.58 -7.51 14.23
C PRO A 238 11.36 -7.30 15.13
#